data_AF-A0A6P1FR01-F1
#
_entry.id   AF-A0A6P1FR01-F1
#
_cell.length_a   1.000
_cell.length_b   1.000
_cell.length_c   1.000
_cell.angle_alpha   90.00
_cell.angle_beta   90.00
_cell.angle_gamma   90.00
#
_symmetry.space_group_name_H-M   'P 1'
#
loop_
_entity.id
_entity.type
_entity.pdbx_description
1 polymer ?
#
loop_
_entity_poly.entity_id
_entity_poly.type
_entity_poly.pdbx_seq_one_letter_code
_entity_poly.pdbx_strand_id
1 'polypeptide(L)'
;MNRALALAAASALVVASGGLFATGAAAVGSSEPAGTAQGTLLAQRADRYEGRWDLDGDALTEAFLEDGQLLSTGRETLRHGLGAADVLSFGTVGGYGDPETGEDYAQLVGQAGPEVTEVLVHSTTGITTRAELVDGVWAAVWRTVDEDQDYGAAVLTVRTARGTTRVSTDDVDVVAADQRAADAR
;
A
#
# COMPACT_ATOMS: atom_id res chain seq x y z
N MET A 1 10.80 -0.04 50.17
CA MET A 1 11.06 -1.19 51.06
C MET A 1 9.77 -1.96 51.28
N ASN A 2 9.77 -3.17 50.74
CA ASN A 2 8.82 -4.28 50.75
C ASN A 2 7.89 -4.40 51.98
N ARG A 3 6.61 -4.67 51.74
CA ARG A 3 5.82 -5.59 52.57
C ARG A 3 5.06 -6.58 51.69
N ALA A 4 5.10 -7.82 52.14
CA ALA A 4 5.00 -9.02 51.37
C ALA A 4 3.57 -9.51 51.15
N LEU A 5 3.45 -10.25 50.05
CA LEU A 5 2.47 -11.28 49.71
C LEU A 5 1.93 -12.09 50.90
N ALA A 6 0.62 -12.35 50.85
CA ALA A 6 0.04 -13.61 51.27
C ALA A 6 -1.34 -13.80 50.61
N LEU A 7 -1.45 -14.74 49.67
CA LEU A 7 -2.62 -15.62 49.62
C LEU A 7 -2.19 -16.95 49.02
N ALA A 8 -2.51 -17.99 49.77
CA ALA A 8 -2.14 -19.38 49.54
C ALA A 8 -3.35 -20.16 49.01
N ALA A 9 -3.06 -21.41 48.61
CA ALA A 9 -3.96 -22.55 48.37
C ALA A 9 -4.61 -22.59 46.96
N ALA A 10 -4.76 -23.72 46.28
CA ALA A 10 -4.43 -25.11 46.59
C ALA A 10 -4.29 -25.92 45.30
N SER A 11 -3.61 -27.05 45.43
CA SER A 11 -3.34 -28.12 44.48
C SER A 11 -4.56 -28.68 43.75
N ALA A 12 -4.38 -29.10 42.49
CA ALA A 12 -4.95 -30.35 41.98
C ALA A 12 -4.16 -30.85 40.77
N LEU A 13 -3.28 -31.83 41.02
CA LEU A 13 -2.67 -32.68 40.01
C LEU A 13 -3.69 -33.76 39.63
N VAL A 14 -4.13 -33.80 38.38
CA VAL A 14 -4.86 -34.95 37.82
C VAL A 14 -4.06 -35.47 36.64
N VAL A 15 -3.35 -36.57 36.86
CA VAL A 15 -2.87 -37.47 35.82
C VAL A 15 -3.91 -38.58 35.71
N ALA A 16 -4.61 -38.65 34.59
CA ALA A 16 -5.41 -39.81 34.21
C ALA A 16 -4.99 -40.23 32.81
N SER A 17 -4.37 -41.40 32.74
CA SER A 17 -3.92 -42.12 31.57
C SER A 17 -5.08 -42.86 30.88
N GLY A 18 -5.01 -42.94 29.55
CA GLY A 18 -5.56 -44.06 28.79
C GLY A 18 -6.91 -43.81 28.09
N GLY A 19 -6.86 -43.76 26.76
CA GLY A 19 -8.05 -43.76 25.89
C GLY A 19 -7.73 -43.47 24.43
N LEU A 20 -7.05 -44.41 23.76
CA LEU A 20 -6.95 -44.46 22.29
C LEU A 20 -8.33 -44.78 21.71
N PHE A 21 -8.89 -43.94 20.84
CA PHE A 21 -9.65 -44.33 19.63
C PHE A 21 -9.88 -43.13 18.68
N ALA A 22 -9.23 -43.23 17.52
CA ALA A 22 -9.55 -42.81 16.14
C ALA A 22 -10.34 -41.53 15.77
N THR A 23 -9.94 -41.03 14.59
CA THR A 23 -10.57 -40.06 13.68
C THR A 23 -10.42 -38.57 14.02
N GLY A 24 -9.24 -38.03 13.72
CA GLY A 24 -9.03 -36.58 13.54
C GLY A 24 -8.58 -36.33 12.11
N ALA A 25 -9.37 -35.53 11.40
CA ALA A 25 -9.27 -35.24 9.98
C ALA A 25 -7.85 -34.89 9.51
N ALA A 26 -7.54 -35.26 8.27
CA ALA A 26 -6.46 -34.63 7.52
C ALA A 26 -6.63 -33.11 7.66
N ALA A 27 -5.67 -32.47 8.32
CA ALA A 27 -5.48 -31.04 8.15
C ALA A 27 -5.20 -30.87 6.67
N VAL A 28 -6.21 -30.37 5.96
CA VAL A 28 -6.06 -29.81 4.64
C VAL A 28 -5.03 -28.72 4.86
N GLY A 29 -3.77 -29.03 4.55
CA GLY A 29 -2.80 -28.00 4.30
C GLY A 29 -3.37 -27.24 3.14
N SER A 30 -4.07 -26.15 3.42
CA SER A 30 -4.25 -25.08 2.46
C SER A 30 -2.85 -24.59 2.18
N SER A 31 -2.15 -25.29 1.28
CA SER A 31 -1.25 -24.63 0.37
C SER A 31 -2.10 -23.57 -0.31
N GLU A 32 -2.14 -22.37 0.27
CA GLU A 32 -2.34 -21.19 -0.54
C GLU A 32 -1.41 -21.37 -1.74
N PRO A 33 -1.93 -21.28 -2.97
CA PRO A 33 -1.04 -21.33 -4.11
C PRO A 33 -0.01 -20.24 -3.85
N ALA A 34 1.27 -20.63 -3.82
CA ALA A 34 2.33 -19.67 -4.03
C ALA A 34 1.98 -19.02 -5.37
N GLY A 35 1.38 -17.84 -5.29
CA GLY A 35 0.94 -17.11 -6.46
C GLY A 35 2.12 -17.06 -7.39
N THR A 36 1.94 -17.54 -8.62
CA THR A 36 2.84 -17.23 -9.72
C THR A 36 3.19 -15.76 -9.59
N ALA A 37 4.48 -15.45 -9.40
CA ALA A 37 4.95 -14.07 -9.38
C ALA A 37 4.51 -13.42 -10.69
N GLN A 38 3.36 -12.75 -10.65
CA GLN A 38 2.94 -11.80 -11.66
C GLN A 38 4.04 -10.74 -11.65
N GLY A 39 4.64 -10.49 -12.82
CA GLY A 39 5.75 -9.56 -12.90
C GLY A 39 5.26 -8.16 -12.59
N THR A 40 6.06 -7.42 -11.82
CA THR A 40 5.84 -6.00 -11.50
C THR A 40 5.50 -5.20 -12.74
N LEU A 41 4.26 -4.70 -12.80
CA LEU A 41 3.82 -3.82 -13.88
C LEU A 41 4.62 -2.52 -13.82
N LEU A 42 4.62 -1.91 -12.64
CA LEU A 42 5.27 -0.63 -12.42
C LEU A 42 5.91 -0.62 -11.03
N ALA A 43 7.06 0.03 -10.91
CA ALA A 43 7.70 0.28 -9.64
C ALA A 43 8.32 1.67 -9.66
N GLN A 44 8.25 2.36 -8.54
CA GLN A 44 8.94 3.63 -8.38
C GLN A 44 9.62 3.67 -7.01
N ARG A 45 10.86 4.13 -7.03
CA ARG A 45 11.72 4.20 -5.85
C ARG A 45 12.08 5.64 -5.53
N ALA A 46 12.05 5.97 -4.24
CA ALA A 46 12.66 7.14 -3.66
C ALA A 46 13.60 6.67 -2.54
N ASP A 47 14.90 6.81 -2.77
CA ASP A 47 15.94 6.33 -1.86
C ASP A 47 15.78 4.83 -1.52
N ARG A 48 15.57 4.48 -0.24
CA ARG A 48 15.35 3.09 0.20
C ARG A 48 13.90 2.62 0.07
N TYR A 49 12.96 3.54 -0.18
CA TYR A 49 11.55 3.23 -0.28
C TYR A 49 11.13 2.96 -1.72
N GLU A 50 10.35 1.91 -1.93
CA GLU A 50 9.89 1.48 -3.25
C GLU A 50 8.42 1.09 -3.18
N GLY A 51 7.60 1.71 -4.01
CA GLY A 51 6.26 1.22 -4.32
C GLY A 51 6.33 0.29 -5.52
N ARG A 52 5.63 -0.83 -5.44
CA ARG A 52 5.44 -1.80 -6.53
C ARG A 52 3.97 -2.03 -6.75
N TRP A 53 3.57 -2.08 -8.02
CA TRP A 53 2.20 -2.37 -8.39
C TRP A 53 2.14 -3.46 -9.45
N ASP A 54 1.21 -4.38 -9.22
CA ASP A 54 0.97 -5.58 -10.01
C ASP A 54 -0.48 -5.61 -10.47
N LEU A 55 -0.72 -6.14 -11.67
CA LEU A 55 -2.06 -6.38 -12.18
C LEU A 55 -2.42 -7.87 -12.13
N ASP A 56 -3.57 -8.14 -11.54
CA ASP A 56 -4.23 -9.44 -11.54
C ASP A 56 -5.66 -9.26 -12.07
N GLY A 57 -5.81 -9.40 -13.39
CA GLY A 57 -7.04 -9.02 -14.08
C GLY A 57 -7.29 -7.51 -13.95
N ASP A 58 -8.43 -7.15 -13.36
CA ASP A 58 -8.80 -5.76 -13.08
C ASP A 58 -8.35 -5.29 -11.69
N ALA A 59 -7.62 -6.11 -10.93
CA ALA A 59 -7.14 -5.72 -9.61
C ALA A 59 -5.71 -5.20 -9.68
N LEU A 60 -5.50 -4.01 -9.14
CA LEU A 60 -4.19 -3.43 -8.88
C LEU A 60 -3.77 -3.80 -7.45
N THR A 61 -2.71 -4.59 -7.32
CA THR A 61 -2.13 -4.93 -6.01
C THR A 61 -0.89 -4.09 -5.79
N GLU A 62 -0.79 -3.50 -4.62
CA GLU A 62 0.32 -2.67 -4.19
C GLU A 62 1.16 -3.40 -3.14
N ALA A 63 2.48 -3.23 -3.22
CA ALA A 63 3.42 -3.52 -2.17
C ALA A 63 4.35 -2.32 -1.97
N PHE A 64 4.38 -1.78 -0.75
CA PHE A 64 5.32 -0.73 -0.37
C PHE A 64 6.45 -1.31 0.47
N LEU A 65 7.70 -1.03 0.09
CA LEU A 65 8.89 -1.63 0.65
C LEU A 65 9.87 -0.58 1.17
N GLU A 66 10.59 -0.93 2.24
CA GLU A 66 11.77 -0.23 2.74
C GLU A 66 12.97 -1.19 2.71
N ASP A 67 14.02 -0.85 1.97
CA ASP A 67 15.20 -1.71 1.78
C ASP A 67 14.85 -3.16 1.37
N GLY A 68 13.76 -3.30 0.60
CA GLY A 68 13.22 -4.58 0.15
C GLY A 68 12.42 -5.35 1.19
N GLN A 69 12.20 -4.80 2.38
CA GLN A 69 11.26 -5.32 3.38
C GLN A 69 9.86 -4.76 3.15
N LEU A 70 8.85 -5.62 3.14
CA LEU A 70 7.46 -5.21 2.95
C LEU A 70 6.95 -4.45 4.18
N LEU A 71 6.47 -3.22 3.98
CA LEU A 71 5.87 -2.39 5.01
C LEU A 71 4.34 -2.40 4.95
N SER A 72 3.79 -2.34 3.74
CA SER A 72 2.35 -2.21 3.53
C SER A 72 1.95 -2.86 2.22
N THR A 73 0.69 -3.28 2.16
CA THR A 73 0.05 -3.78 0.95
C THR A 73 -1.27 -3.05 0.74
N GLY A 74 -1.64 -2.88 -0.52
CA GLY A 74 -2.94 -2.34 -0.91
C GLY A 74 -3.54 -3.18 -2.02
N ARG A 75 -4.86 -3.13 -2.19
CA ARG A 75 -5.50 -3.70 -3.37
C ARG A 75 -6.68 -2.86 -3.80
N GLU A 76 -6.69 -2.48 -5.06
CA GLU A 76 -7.77 -1.71 -5.67
C GLU A 76 -8.29 -2.35 -6.95
N THR A 77 -9.51 -1.98 -7.34
CA THR A 77 -10.10 -2.43 -8.61
C THR A 77 -10.05 -1.30 -9.63
N LEU A 78 -9.48 -1.57 -10.79
CA LEU A 78 -9.44 -0.64 -11.91
C LEU A 78 -10.86 -0.31 -12.38
N ARG A 79 -11.04 0.95 -12.77
CA ARG A 79 -12.32 1.42 -13.31
C ARG A 79 -12.34 1.24 -14.81
N HIS A 80 -13.40 0.58 -15.29
CA HIS A 80 -13.69 0.47 -16.71
C HIS A 80 -14.34 1.73 -17.26
N GLY A 81 -14.03 2.06 -18.52
CA GLY A 81 -14.65 3.18 -19.24
C GLY A 81 -14.21 4.56 -18.76
N LEU A 82 -13.00 4.67 -18.21
CA LEU A 82 -12.36 5.97 -17.92
C LEU A 82 -12.27 6.78 -19.21
N GLY A 83 -12.67 8.06 -19.17
CA GLY A 83 -12.60 8.93 -20.34
C GLY A 83 -11.17 9.09 -20.84
N ALA A 84 -11.02 9.42 -22.12
CA ALA A 84 -9.72 9.39 -22.80
C ALA A 84 -8.64 10.25 -22.12
N ALA A 85 -9.03 11.39 -21.55
CA ALA A 85 -8.15 12.33 -20.88
C ALA A 85 -8.35 12.38 -19.36
N ASP A 86 -9.16 11.47 -18.81
CA ASP A 86 -9.50 11.47 -17.39
C ASP A 86 -8.35 10.87 -16.58
N VAL A 87 -8.24 11.31 -15.33
CA VAL A 87 -7.33 10.73 -14.35
C VAL A 87 -8.13 10.37 -13.11
N LEU A 88 -7.72 9.31 -12.43
CA LEU A 88 -8.31 8.82 -11.20
C LEU A 88 -7.17 8.58 -10.20
N SER A 89 -7.42 8.86 -8.93
CA SER A 89 -6.49 8.58 -7.83
C SER A 89 -7.08 7.47 -6.96
N PHE A 90 -6.24 6.51 -6.60
CA PHE A 90 -6.59 5.46 -5.65
C PHE A 90 -6.16 5.91 -4.25
N GLY A 91 -7.14 6.22 -3.41
CA GLY A 91 -6.95 6.57 -2.01
C GLY A 91 -6.36 7.96 -1.75
N THR A 92 -5.93 8.13 -0.52
CA THR A 92 -5.15 9.28 -0.04
C THR A 92 -3.65 9.00 -0.22
N VAL A 93 -2.83 10.03 -0.11
CA VAL A 93 -1.38 9.86 -0.08
C VAL A 93 -1.00 8.97 1.10
N GLY A 94 -0.33 7.84 0.83
CA GLY A 94 0.14 6.92 1.86
C GLY A 94 1.46 7.42 2.43
N GLY A 95 1.51 7.69 3.73
CA GLY A 95 2.68 8.21 4.43
C GLY A 95 3.45 7.14 5.22
N TYR A 96 4.78 7.19 5.15
CA TYR A 96 5.68 6.23 5.79
C TYR A 96 6.91 6.94 6.34
N GLY A 97 6.99 7.02 7.67
CA GLY A 97 8.12 7.58 8.39
C GLY A 97 9.09 6.52 8.87
N ASP A 98 10.38 6.78 8.71
CA ASP A 98 11.42 6.02 9.40
C ASP A 98 11.71 6.63 10.78
N PRO A 99 11.41 5.91 11.87
CA PRO A 99 11.70 6.39 13.22
C PRO A 99 13.20 6.52 13.54
N GLU A 100 14.10 5.85 12.81
CA GLU A 100 15.54 5.90 13.05
C GLU A 100 16.20 7.16 12.46
N THR A 101 15.85 7.51 11.23
CA THR A 101 16.40 8.68 10.54
C THR A 101 15.52 9.93 10.66
N GLY A 102 14.24 9.78 10.99
CA GLY A 102 13.24 10.85 10.95
C GLY A 102 12.92 11.32 9.53
N GLU A 103 13.16 10.46 8.53
CA GLU A 103 12.81 10.74 7.15
C GLU A 103 11.44 10.14 6.81
N ASP A 104 10.63 10.94 6.14
CA ASP A 104 9.26 10.60 5.77
C ASP A 104 9.12 10.48 4.25
N TYR A 105 8.28 9.56 3.82
CA TYR A 105 8.04 9.24 2.42
C TYR A 105 6.56 9.10 2.15
N ALA A 106 6.16 9.50 0.97
CA ALA A 106 4.79 9.49 0.52
C ALA A 106 4.68 8.71 -0.79
N GLN A 107 3.55 8.06 -0.98
CA GLN A 107 3.18 7.43 -2.23
C GLN A 107 1.76 7.81 -2.66
N LEU A 108 1.55 7.79 -3.98
CA LEU A 108 0.23 7.96 -4.57
C LEU A 108 0.16 7.14 -5.85
N VAL A 109 -0.97 6.46 -6.07
CA VAL A 109 -1.21 5.63 -7.25
C VAL A 109 -2.58 5.92 -7.83
N GLY A 110 -2.76 5.70 -9.12
CA GLY A 110 -4.02 5.96 -9.79
C GLY A 110 -4.11 5.34 -11.18
N GLN A 111 -5.19 5.67 -11.87
CA GLN A 111 -5.46 5.27 -13.25
C GLN A 111 -5.51 6.51 -14.14
N ALA A 112 -5.12 6.37 -15.39
CA ALA A 112 -5.16 7.41 -16.40
C ALA A 112 -5.80 6.90 -17.69
N GLY A 113 -6.53 7.78 -18.35
CA GLY A 113 -7.12 7.51 -19.66
C GLY A 113 -6.06 7.37 -20.76
N PRO A 114 -6.41 6.73 -21.89
CA PRO A 114 -5.47 6.39 -22.96
C PRO A 114 -4.80 7.57 -23.69
N GLU A 115 -5.30 8.81 -23.56
CA GLU A 115 -4.65 10.00 -24.13
C GLU A 115 -3.68 10.68 -23.15
N VAL A 116 -3.62 10.24 -21.89
CA VAL A 116 -2.68 10.75 -20.89
C VAL A 116 -1.29 10.20 -21.19
N THR A 117 -0.33 11.10 -21.30
CA THR A 117 1.07 10.77 -21.62
C THR A 117 2.01 11.03 -20.45
N GLU A 118 1.58 11.80 -19.46
CA GLU A 118 2.37 12.10 -18.27
C GLU A 118 1.48 12.56 -17.12
N VAL A 119 1.84 12.14 -15.91
CA VAL A 119 1.29 12.64 -14.65
C VAL A 119 2.46 13.15 -13.80
N LEU A 120 2.34 14.38 -13.30
CA LEU A 120 3.25 14.94 -12.29
C LEU A 120 2.45 15.15 -11.00
N VAL A 121 2.97 14.64 -9.90
CA VAL A 121 2.42 14.84 -8.55
C VAL A 121 3.13 16.02 -7.92
N HIS A 122 2.37 17.00 -7.45
CA HIS A 122 2.85 18.15 -6.71
C HIS A 122 2.36 18.04 -5.27
N SER A 123 3.28 17.79 -4.34
CA SER A 123 2.97 17.78 -2.92
C SER A 123 2.63 19.19 -2.42
N THR A 124 1.97 19.28 -1.26
CA THR A 124 1.62 20.57 -0.64
C THR A 124 2.86 21.38 -0.28
N THR A 125 3.96 20.73 0.11
CA THR A 125 5.25 21.40 0.38
C THR A 125 6.01 21.85 -0.87
N GLY A 126 5.49 21.55 -2.06
CA GLY A 126 6.05 22.01 -3.35
C GLY A 126 6.99 21.01 -4.03
N ILE A 127 7.06 19.77 -3.55
CA ILE A 127 7.82 18.70 -4.19
C ILE A 127 7.09 18.30 -5.46
N THR A 128 7.80 18.29 -6.60
CA THR A 128 7.26 17.84 -7.87
C THR A 128 7.89 16.52 -8.26
N THR A 129 7.08 15.48 -8.31
CA THR A 129 7.49 14.12 -8.62
C THR A 129 6.85 13.69 -9.92
N ARG A 130 7.66 13.25 -10.87
CA ARG A 130 7.14 12.59 -12.07
C ARG A 130 6.66 11.19 -11.67
N ALA A 131 5.41 10.88 -11.99
CA ALA A 131 4.87 9.55 -11.82
C ALA A 131 5.37 8.64 -12.94
N GLU A 132 5.69 7.39 -12.61
CA GLU A 132 5.76 6.32 -13.59
C GLU A 132 4.35 6.05 -14.13
N LEU A 133 4.23 5.82 -15.44
CA LEU A 133 2.94 5.58 -16.12
C LEU A 133 3.09 4.42 -17.11
N VAL A 134 2.41 3.31 -16.85
CA VAL A 134 2.44 2.09 -17.65
C VAL A 134 1.03 1.55 -17.80
N ASP A 135 0.62 1.27 -19.04
CA ASP A 135 -0.67 0.66 -19.36
C ASP A 135 -1.89 1.32 -18.67
N GLY A 136 -1.85 2.65 -18.55
CA GLY A 136 -2.92 3.44 -17.93
C GLY A 136 -2.93 3.42 -16.40
N VAL A 137 -1.93 2.84 -15.75
CA VAL A 137 -1.70 2.97 -14.30
C VAL A 137 -0.53 3.92 -14.07
N TRP A 138 -0.72 4.89 -13.18
CA TRP A 138 0.37 5.77 -12.75
C TRP A 138 0.63 5.64 -11.27
N ALA A 139 1.88 5.81 -10.84
CA ALA A 139 2.20 5.96 -9.44
C ALA A 139 3.40 6.88 -9.23
N ALA A 140 3.49 7.44 -8.04
CA ALA A 140 4.60 8.28 -7.59
C ALA A 140 5.00 7.89 -6.18
N VAL A 141 6.31 7.88 -5.92
CA VAL A 141 6.89 7.79 -4.57
C VAL A 141 7.87 8.93 -4.41
N TRP A 142 7.81 9.64 -3.29
CA TRP A 142 8.70 10.76 -3.01
C TRP A 142 9.01 10.86 -1.53
N ARG A 143 10.17 11.45 -1.22
CA ARG A 143 10.51 11.88 0.13
C ARG A 143 9.70 13.13 0.48
N THR A 144 9.07 13.17 1.64
CA THR A 144 8.34 14.35 2.12
C THR A 144 9.27 15.34 2.83
N VAL A 145 8.77 16.55 3.00
CA VAL A 145 9.45 17.60 3.80
C VAL A 145 8.69 17.88 5.09
N ASP A 146 7.37 17.67 5.08
CA ASP A 146 6.49 17.86 6.23
C ASP A 146 5.37 16.81 6.14
N GLU A 147 5.39 15.82 7.04
CA GLU A 147 4.43 14.71 7.05
C GLU A 147 2.97 15.20 7.18
N ASP A 148 2.74 16.22 8.02
CA ASP A 148 1.40 16.74 8.28
C ASP A 148 0.77 17.36 7.02
N GLN A 149 1.60 17.84 6.10
CA GLN A 149 1.17 18.49 4.85
C GLN A 149 1.24 17.55 3.64
N ASP A 150 2.26 16.71 3.55
CA ASP A 150 2.53 15.90 2.36
C ASP A 150 1.78 14.57 2.34
N TYR A 151 1.26 14.08 3.48
CA TYR A 151 0.36 12.92 3.52
C TYR A 151 -1.10 13.29 3.19
N GLY A 152 -1.38 14.58 2.99
CA GLY A 152 -2.70 15.10 2.64
C GLY A 152 -2.98 15.08 1.13
N ALA A 153 -3.64 16.14 0.66
CA ALA A 153 -3.93 16.32 -0.75
C ALA A 153 -2.66 16.65 -1.56
N ALA A 154 -2.69 16.29 -2.85
CA ALA A 154 -1.69 16.69 -3.84
C ALA A 154 -2.38 17.36 -5.03
N VAL A 155 -1.61 18.07 -5.85
CA VAL A 155 -2.08 18.55 -7.16
C VAL A 155 -1.44 17.70 -8.24
N LEU A 156 -2.25 17.18 -9.15
CA LEU A 156 -1.79 16.47 -10.34
C LEU A 156 -1.68 17.45 -11.51
N THR A 157 -0.56 17.46 -12.20
CA THR A 157 -0.47 18.01 -13.56
C THR A 157 -0.52 16.85 -14.55
N VAL A 158 -1.56 16.83 -15.38
CA VAL A 158 -1.83 15.77 -16.37
C VAL A 158 -1.55 16.33 -17.77
N ARG A 159 -0.72 15.64 -18.55
CA ARG A 159 -0.43 16.02 -19.94
C ARG A 159 -1.06 15.05 -20.92
N THR A 160 -1.68 15.62 -21.94
CA THR A 160 -2.22 14.92 -23.11
C THR A 160 -1.73 15.61 -24.38
N ALA A 161 -1.95 15.00 -25.55
CA ALA A 161 -1.69 15.66 -26.84
C ALA A 161 -2.49 16.96 -27.04
N ARG A 162 -3.61 17.14 -26.33
CA ARG A 162 -4.50 18.31 -26.44
C ARG A 162 -4.12 19.45 -25.51
N GLY A 163 -3.30 19.19 -24.50
CA GLY A 163 -2.88 20.20 -23.53
C GLY A 163 -2.53 19.63 -22.16
N THR A 164 -2.29 20.55 -21.23
CA THR A 164 -1.97 20.26 -19.83
C THR A 164 -3.08 20.75 -18.93
N THR A 165 -3.52 19.90 -18.01
CA THR A 165 -4.55 20.21 -17.01
C THR A 165 -3.97 20.05 -15.61
N ARG A 166 -4.49 20.82 -14.66
CA ARG A 166 -4.22 20.63 -13.23
C ARG A 166 -5.49 20.22 -12.50
N VAL A 167 -5.36 19.24 -11.62
CA VAL A 167 -6.48 18.70 -10.84
C VAL A 167 -6.00 18.48 -9.41
N SER A 168 -6.77 18.92 -8.41
CA SER A 168 -6.51 18.54 -7.01
C SER A 168 -6.89 17.08 -6.80
N THR A 169 -6.15 16.32 -6.01
CA THR A 169 -6.59 14.97 -5.60
C THR A 169 -7.89 14.99 -4.80
N ASP A 170 -8.25 16.14 -4.21
CA ASP A 170 -9.57 16.35 -3.58
C ASP A 170 -10.73 16.43 -4.61
N ASP A 171 -10.41 16.82 -5.84
CA ASP A 171 -11.37 17.03 -6.94
C ASP A 171 -11.33 15.89 -7.98
N VAL A 172 -10.42 14.93 -7.84
CA VAL A 172 -10.37 13.71 -8.66
C VAL A 172 -11.36 12.68 -8.10
N ASP A 173 -11.95 11.83 -8.94
CA ASP A 173 -12.71 10.68 -8.45
C ASP A 173 -11.78 9.80 -7.58
N VAL A 174 -11.97 9.79 -6.27
CA VAL A 174 -11.15 9.01 -5.33
C VAL A 174 -11.83 7.67 -5.05
N VAL A 175 -11.16 6.56 -5.36
CA VAL A 175 -11.55 5.22 -4.87
C VAL A 175 -10.66 4.89 -3.69
N ALA A 176 -11.23 4.73 -2.50
CA ALA A 176 -10.45 4.52 -1.27
C ALA A 176 -9.66 3.20 -1.34
N ALA A 177 -8.34 3.31 -1.20
CA ALA A 177 -7.42 2.18 -1.21
C ALA A 177 -7.57 1.29 0.04
N ASP A 178 -7.74 -0.02 -0.15
CA ASP A 178 -7.77 -1.01 0.93
C ASP A 178 -6.34 -1.31 1.44
N GLN A 179 -5.74 -0.33 2.14
CA GLN A 179 -4.37 -0.42 2.64
C GLN A 179 -4.28 -1.20 3.96
N ARG A 180 -3.32 -2.12 4.05
CA ARG A 180 -3.01 -2.90 5.25
C ARG A 180 -1.51 -2.84 5.50
N ALA A 181 -1.15 -2.41 6.70
CA ALA A 181 0.19 -2.63 7.21
C ALA A 181 0.51 -4.13 7.11
N ALA A 182 1.73 -4.44 6.67
CA ALA A 182 2.21 -5.82 6.71
C ALA A 182 2.23 -6.29 8.17
N ASP A 183 1.85 -7.54 8.42
CA ASP A 183 1.88 -8.12 9.76
C ASP A 183 3.28 -7.91 10.36
N ALA A 184 3.36 -7.06 11.39
CA ALA A 184 4.61 -6.73 12.07
C ALA A 184 5.20 -8.02 12.68
N ARG A 185 6.47 -8.30 12.36
CA ARG A 185 7.22 -9.41 12.95
C ARG A 185 7.76 -9.06 14.33
#